data_AF-A0A377IUM4-F1
#
_entry.id   AF-A0A377IUM4-F1
#
_cell.length_a   1.000
_cell.length_b   1.000
_cell.length_c   1.000
_cell.angle_alpha   90.00
_cell.angle_beta   90.00
_cell.angle_gamma   90.00
#
_symmetry.space_group_name_H-M   'P 1'
#
loop_
_entity.id
_entity.type
_entity.pdbx_description
1 polymer ?
#
loop_
_entity_poly.entity_id
_entity_poly.type
_entity_poly.pdbx_seq_one_letter_code
_entity_poly.pdbx_strand_id
1 'polypeptide(L)'
;MEKRKAYEDHEVGDFSASRSAMESVEAKSKLQLPKYFVFNTVTYKGLDCQAFTLRLSILTGGDKPVLVARLIKAEQIQEAIAKEFADKLTSELKDTDITVNIGTVEI
;
A
#
# COMPACT_ATOMS: atom_id res chain seq x y z
N MET A 1 53.86 -20.82 -37.92
CA MET A 1 53.99 -20.46 -36.49
C MET A 1 53.74 -18.95 -36.41
N GLU A 2 52.93 -18.36 -35.56
CA GLU A 2 52.31 -18.80 -34.31
C GLU A 2 51.30 -17.71 -33.85
N LYS A 3 50.12 -18.19 -33.39
CA LYS A 3 49.13 -17.65 -32.42
C LYS A 3 48.63 -16.20 -32.55
N ARG A 4 47.33 -15.98 -32.81
CA ARG A 4 46.10 -16.16 -31.96
C ARG A 4 45.86 -15.03 -30.94
N LYS A 5 44.78 -14.29 -31.23
CA LYS A 5 43.72 -13.81 -30.33
C LYS A 5 44.10 -12.72 -29.32
N ALA A 6 43.84 -11.46 -29.69
CA ALA A 6 43.43 -10.45 -28.73
C ALA A 6 41.99 -10.77 -28.31
N TYR A 7 41.80 -11.21 -27.07
CA TYR A 7 40.50 -11.10 -26.41
C TYR A 7 40.49 -9.72 -25.75
N GLU A 8 39.63 -8.84 -26.26
CA GLU A 8 39.27 -7.58 -25.64
C GLU A 8 38.77 -7.85 -24.22
N ASP A 9 39.48 -7.26 -23.25
CA ASP A 9 39.02 -7.02 -21.90
C ASP A 9 37.91 -5.95 -21.99
N HIS A 10 36.65 -6.38 -22.00
CA HIS A 10 35.52 -5.47 -22.20
C HIS A 10 34.32 -5.87 -21.36
N GLU A 11 34.48 -6.01 -20.05
CA GLU A 11 33.33 -6.23 -19.15
C GLU A 11 33.50 -5.65 -17.73
N VAL A 12 34.45 -4.74 -17.49
CA VAL A 12 34.67 -4.13 -16.15
C VAL A 12 34.42 -2.61 -16.11
N GLY A 13 33.91 -2.03 -17.20
CA GLY A 13 33.57 -0.60 -17.28
C GLY A 13 32.13 -0.23 -16.90
N ASP A 14 31.19 -1.18 -16.96
CA ASP A 14 29.75 -0.86 -16.88
C ASP A 14 29.17 -1.00 -15.46
N PHE A 15 29.85 -1.74 -14.57
CA PHE A 15 29.37 -1.96 -13.20
C PHE A 15 29.58 -0.73 -12.29
N SER A 16 30.64 0.05 -12.52
CA SER A 16 30.92 1.29 -11.79
C SER A 16 30.02 2.45 -12.24
N ALA A 17 29.67 2.48 -13.53
CA ALA A 17 28.73 3.44 -14.10
C ALA A 17 27.30 3.16 -13.64
N SER A 18 26.88 1.89 -13.59
CA SER A 18 25.56 1.49 -13.09
C SER A 18 25.38 1.80 -11.59
N ARG A 19 26.41 1.57 -10.76
CA ARG A 19 26.40 1.94 -9.33
C ARG A 19 26.32 3.46 -9.14
N SER A 20 27.04 4.23 -9.96
CA SER A 20 27.01 5.70 -9.94
C SER A 20 25.68 6.28 -10.44
N ALA A 21 25.00 5.59 -11.37
CA ALA A 21 23.67 5.98 -11.83
C ALA A 21 22.61 5.74 -10.74
N MET A 22 22.70 4.64 -9.99
CA MET A 22 21.85 4.38 -8.81
C MET A 22 22.14 5.41 -7.69
N GLU A 23 23.41 5.65 -7.35
CA GLU A 23 23.80 6.66 -6.35
C GLU A 23 23.39 8.09 -6.77
N SER A 24 23.43 8.40 -8.08
CA SER A 24 22.98 9.70 -8.62
C SER A 24 21.46 9.85 -8.62
N VAL A 25 20.70 8.75 -8.74
CA VAL A 25 19.22 8.72 -8.61
C VAL A 25 18.82 8.88 -7.14
N GLU A 26 19.59 8.29 -6.22
CA GLU A 26 19.43 8.50 -4.78
C GLU A 26 19.74 9.95 -4.38
N ALA A 27 20.78 10.57 -4.94
CA ALA A 27 21.20 11.94 -4.62
C ALA A 27 20.34 13.05 -5.25
N LYS A 28 19.62 12.80 -6.35
CA LYS A 28 18.69 13.77 -6.97
C LYS A 28 17.25 13.72 -6.44
N SER A 29 16.93 12.75 -5.58
CA SER A 29 15.58 12.60 -5.02
C SER A 29 15.37 13.46 -3.76
N LYS A 30 15.37 14.79 -3.92
CA LYS A 30 14.69 15.70 -2.98
C LYS A 30 13.16 15.59 -3.06
N LEU A 31 12.63 14.76 -3.96
CA LEU A 31 11.25 14.26 -3.92
C LEU A 31 11.18 13.10 -2.92
N GLN A 32 10.73 13.37 -1.69
CA GLN A 32 10.36 12.29 -0.79
C GLN A 32 9.27 11.46 -1.46
N LEU A 33 9.55 10.18 -1.69
CA LEU A 33 8.56 9.23 -2.20
C LEU A 33 7.32 9.28 -1.28
N PRO A 34 6.11 9.45 -1.84
CA PRO A 34 4.89 9.54 -1.05
C PRO A 34 4.75 8.26 -0.22
N LYS A 35 4.74 8.41 1.10
CA LYS A 35 4.68 7.29 2.06
C LYS A 35 3.27 6.73 2.20
N TYR A 36 2.27 7.53 1.90
CA TYR A 36 0.86 7.22 2.10
C TYR A 36 0.03 7.63 0.89
N PHE A 37 -0.96 6.81 0.59
CA PHE A 37 -2.02 7.07 -0.37
C PHE A 37 -3.34 7.08 0.42
N VAL A 38 -4.11 8.17 0.33
CA VAL A 38 -5.41 8.27 1.00
C VAL A 38 -6.47 8.35 -0.07
N PHE A 39 -7.48 7.48 0.01
CA PHE A 39 -8.67 7.59 -0.82
C PHE A 39 -9.91 7.70 0.05
N ASN A 40 -10.86 8.50 -0.40
CA ASN A 40 -12.15 8.69 0.25
C ASN A 40 -13.20 7.92 -0.56
N THR A 41 -13.95 7.05 0.12
CA THR A 41 -15.06 6.34 -0.51
C THR A 41 -16.19 6.17 0.47
N VAL A 42 -17.41 6.05 -0.07
CA VAL A 42 -18.57 5.60 0.69
C VAL A 42 -18.36 4.11 1.01
N THR A 43 -18.49 3.74 2.27
CA THR A 43 -18.20 2.37 2.72
C THR A 43 -19.24 1.37 2.23
N TYR A 44 -20.52 1.68 2.48
CA TYR A 44 -21.69 0.96 1.98
C TYR A 44 -22.85 1.93 1.80
N LYS A 45 -23.90 1.53 1.08
CA LYS A 45 -25.07 2.38 0.86
C LYS A 45 -25.73 2.74 2.20
N GLY A 46 -25.90 4.03 2.45
CA GLY A 46 -26.47 4.55 3.71
C GLY A 46 -25.43 4.81 4.82
N LEU A 47 -24.17 4.42 4.59
CA LEU A 47 -23.05 4.77 5.47
C LEU A 47 -22.33 6.02 4.98
N ASP A 48 -21.58 6.64 5.87
CA ASP A 48 -20.82 7.84 5.58
C ASP A 48 -19.57 7.55 4.73
N CYS A 49 -19.02 8.63 4.17
CA CYS A 49 -17.77 8.58 3.41
C CYS A 49 -16.60 8.49 4.39
N GLN A 50 -15.70 7.53 4.17
CA GLN A 50 -14.55 7.30 5.02
C GLN A 50 -13.24 7.36 4.24
N ALA A 51 -12.20 7.85 4.91
CA ALA A 51 -10.85 7.93 4.36
C ALA A 51 -10.06 6.65 4.67
N PHE A 52 -9.58 5.98 3.63
CA PHE A 52 -8.75 4.78 3.72
C PHE A 52 -7.30 5.16 3.43
N THR A 53 -6.42 4.96 4.42
CA THR A 53 -4.99 5.25 4.27
C THR A 53 -4.23 3.97 3.95
N LEU A 54 -3.54 3.95 2.81
CA LEU A 54 -2.60 2.89 2.44
C LEU A 54 -1.17 3.39 2.58
N ARG A 55 -0.33 2.55 3.17
CA ARG A 55 1.12 2.75 3.18
C ARG A 55 1.68 2.24 1.86
N LEU A 56 2.49 3.06 1.21
CA LEU A 56 3.24 2.66 0.02
C LEU A 56 4.62 2.14 0.44
N SER A 57 5.01 1.00 -0.12
CA SER A 57 6.32 0.37 0.06
C SER A 57 6.87 -0.05 -1.30
N ILE A 58 8.17 0.11 -1.52
CA ILE A 58 8.85 -0.39 -2.72
C ILE A 58 9.62 -1.65 -2.34
N LEU A 59 9.38 -2.74 -3.05
CA LEU A 59 10.15 -3.97 -2.95
C LEU A 59 11.21 -3.98 -4.05
N THR A 60 12.48 -3.94 -3.66
CA THR A 60 13.64 -3.93 -4.58
C THR A 60 14.40 -5.27 -4.60
N GLY A 61 13.80 -6.34 -4.05
CA GLY A 61 14.45 -7.65 -3.91
C GLY A 61 14.43 -8.54 -5.17
N GLY A 62 13.92 -8.05 -6.30
CA GLY A 62 13.84 -8.81 -7.56
C GLY A 62 14.40 -8.01 -8.73
N ASP A 63 14.27 -8.56 -9.94
CA ASP A 63 14.78 -7.96 -11.19
C ASP A 63 14.21 -6.55 -11.48
N LYS A 64 13.00 -6.25 -10.97
CA LYS A 64 12.34 -4.96 -11.13
C LYS A 64 11.72 -4.47 -9.81
N PRO A 65 11.78 -3.16 -9.51
CA PRO A 65 11.16 -2.61 -8.32
C PRO A 65 9.62 -2.71 -8.39
N VAL A 66 8.99 -3.23 -7.33
CA VAL A 66 7.54 -3.38 -7.22
C VAL A 66 6.98 -2.42 -6.18
N LEU A 67 5.97 -1.63 -6.56
CA LEU A 67 5.22 -0.79 -5.63
C LEU A 67 4.10 -1.61 -4.98
N VAL A 68 4.05 -1.62 -3.65
CA VAL A 68 3.05 -2.33 -2.86
C VAL A 68 2.30 -1.33 -1.98
N ALA A 69 0.97 -1.34 -2.09
CA ALA A 69 0.09 -0.59 -1.20
C ALA A 69 -0.47 -1.53 -0.11
N ARG A 70 -0.39 -1.12 1.16
CA ARG A 70 -0.94 -1.88 2.28
C ARG A 70 -1.91 -1.01 3.06
N LEU A 71 -3.16 -1.47 3.20
CA LEU A 71 -4.15 -0.80 4.03
C LEU A 71 -3.68 -0.75 5.49
N ILE A 72 -3.76 0.43 6.09
CA ILE A 72 -3.40 0.67 7.48
C ILE A 72 -4.67 0.56 8.33
N LYS A 73 -4.57 -0.07 9.51
CA LYS A 73 -5.66 -0.11 10.50
C LYS A 73 -6.97 -0.71 9.95
N ALA A 74 -6.87 -1.74 9.11
CA ALA A 74 -8.03 -2.39 8.50
C ALA A 74 -9.08 -2.84 9.54
N GLU A 75 -8.65 -3.41 10.67
CA GLU A 75 -9.53 -3.85 11.75
C GLU A 75 -10.27 -2.68 12.42
N GLN A 76 -9.58 -1.56 12.69
CA GLN A 76 -10.21 -0.37 13.27
C GLN A 76 -11.22 0.26 12.32
N ILE A 77 -10.92 0.26 11.02
CA ILE A 77 -11.83 0.71 9.98
C ILE A 77 -13.10 -0.16 9.99
N GLN A 78 -12.93 -1.48 10.00
CA GLN A 78 -14.04 -2.43 10.04
C GLN A 78 -14.91 -2.24 11.29
N GLU A 79 -14.30 -2.06 12.47
CA GLU A 79 -15.04 -1.83 13.71
C GLU A 79 -15.80 -0.49 13.68
N ALA A 80 -15.18 0.58 13.17
CA ALA A 80 -15.82 1.88 13.04
C ALA A 80 -17.05 1.81 12.11
N ILE A 81 -16.93 1.08 10.99
CA ILE A 81 -18.02 0.84 10.05
C ILE A 81 -19.16 0.05 10.73
N ALA A 82 -18.83 -1.02 11.44
CA ALA A 82 -19.81 -1.84 12.14
C ALA A 82 -20.56 -1.04 13.21
N LYS A 83 -19.83 -0.18 13.94
CA LYS A 83 -20.41 0.71 14.94
C LYS A 83 -21.34 1.75 14.31
N GLU A 84 -20.89 2.45 13.27
CA GLU A 84 -21.72 3.43 12.55
C GLU A 84 -23.02 2.78 12.04
N PHE A 85 -22.93 1.56 11.50
CA PHE A 85 -24.09 0.82 11.04
C PHE A 85 -25.04 0.47 12.20
N ALA A 86 -24.51 -0.02 13.32
CA ALA A 86 -25.32 -0.35 14.48
C ALA A 86 -25.99 0.89 15.10
N ASP A 87 -25.29 2.02 15.18
CA ASP A 87 -25.84 3.29 15.65
C ASP A 87 -26.99 3.76 14.76
N LYS A 88 -26.84 3.68 13.43
CA LYS A 88 -27.90 4.01 12.47
C LYS A 88 -29.10 3.08 12.61
N LEU A 89 -28.88 1.76 12.68
CA LEU A 89 -29.96 0.79 12.91
C LEU A 89 -30.69 1.04 14.23
N THR A 90 -29.95 1.25 15.32
CA THR A 90 -30.53 1.55 16.63
C THR A 90 -31.35 2.84 16.57
N SER A 91 -30.91 3.81 15.77
CA SER A 91 -31.66 5.07 15.61
C SER A 91 -32.99 4.90 14.88
N GLU A 92 -33.02 4.07 13.84
CA GLU A 92 -34.23 3.80 13.06
C GLU A 92 -35.18 2.85 13.80
N LEU A 93 -34.66 1.98 14.66
CA LEU A 93 -35.43 0.98 15.40
C LEU A 93 -35.88 1.42 16.80
N LYS A 94 -35.72 2.70 17.17
CA LYS A 94 -36.04 3.19 18.53
C LYS A 94 -37.47 2.93 18.99
N ASP A 95 -38.41 2.80 18.07
CA ASP A 95 -39.83 2.53 18.35
C ASP A 95 -40.16 1.03 18.45
N THR A 96 -39.16 0.16 18.26
CA THR A 96 -39.31 -1.30 18.25
C THR A 96 -38.53 -1.92 19.42
N ASP A 97 -39.00 -3.05 19.97
CA ASP A 97 -38.31 -3.79 21.06
C ASP A 97 -37.07 -4.57 20.58
N ILE A 98 -36.46 -4.14 19.46
CA ILE A 98 -35.36 -4.86 18.81
C ILE A 98 -34.03 -4.31 19.34
N THR A 99 -33.22 -5.20 19.92
CA THR A 99 -31.85 -4.87 20.35
C THR A 99 -30.85 -5.13 19.22
N VAL A 100 -30.02 -4.13 18.90
CA VAL A 100 -28.96 -4.24 17.90
C VAL A 100 -27.64 -4.62 18.58
N ASN A 101 -27.01 -5.70 18.12
CA ASN A 101 -25.72 -6.17 18.62
C ASN A 101 -24.71 -6.32 17.48
N ILE A 102 -23.44 -6.03 17.75
CA ILE A 102 -22.32 -6.24 16.82
C ILE A 102 -21.55 -7.47 17.27
N GLY A 103 -21.41 -8.46 16.40
CA GLY A 103 -20.64 -9.67 16.68
C GLY A 103 -20.78 -10.73 15.61
N THR A 104 -20.10 -11.85 15.82
CA THR A 104 -20.25 -13.06 15.01
C THR A 104 -21.24 -13.98 15.72
N VAL A 105 -22.30 -14.39 15.02
CA VAL A 105 -23.21 -15.44 15.49
C VAL A 105 -22.87 -16.70 14.75
N GLU A 106 -22.39 -17.71 15.47
CA GLU A 106 -22.26 -19.06 14.94
C GLU A 106 -23.67 -19.69 14.96
N ILE A 107 -24.15 -20.11 13.79
CA ILE A 107 -25.47 -20.72 13.59
C ILE A 107 -25.29 -22.21 13.36
#